data_AF-A0A963APY7-F1
#
_entry.id   AF-A0A963APY7-F1
#
_cell.length_a   1.000
_cell.length_b   1.000
_cell.length_c   1.000
_cell.angle_alpha   90.00
_cell.angle_beta   90.00
_cell.angle_gamma   90.00
#
_symmetry.space_group_name_H-M   'P 1'
#
loop_
_entity.id
_entity.type
_entity.pdbx_description
1 polymer ?
#
loop_
_entity_poly.entity_id
_entity_poly.type
_entity_poly.pdbx_seq_one_letter_code
_entity_poly.pdbx_strand_id
1 'polypeptide(L)'
;MLTIITMLLLAIAGCSESPQTGRDGNTTRQAETERLPVYQRWYKREQTELGGLLFQQHCAVCHKADASGTPNWKETDAAGKL
;
A
#
# COMPACT_ATOMS: atom_id res chain seq x y z
N MET A 1 34.98 5.12 21.33
CA MET A 1 34.86 3.66 21.08
C MET A 1 33.57 3.09 21.68
N LEU A 2 33.29 3.26 22.98
CA LEU A 2 32.05 2.80 23.63
C LEU A 2 30.76 3.45 23.05
N THR A 3 30.85 4.71 22.60
CA THR A 3 29.75 5.46 21.96
C THR A 3 29.44 5.01 20.53
N ILE A 4 30.41 4.43 19.82
CA ILE A 4 30.22 3.89 18.47
C ILE A 4 29.54 2.52 18.55
N ILE A 5 29.91 1.71 19.55
CA ILE A 5 29.32 0.39 19.80
C ILE A 5 27.83 0.50 20.17
N THR A 6 27.46 1.51 20.97
CA THR A 6 26.07 1.76 21.37
C THR A 6 25.19 2.22 20.21
N MET A 7 25.71 3.05 19.30
CA MET A 7 25.00 3.44 18.07
C MET A 7 24.84 2.27 17.09
N LEU A 8 25.85 1.41 16.98
CA LEU A 8 25.80 0.22 16.12
C LEU A 8 24.76 -0.80 16.62
N LEU A 9 24.63 -0.97 17.93
CA LEU A 9 23.65 -1.89 18.55
C LEU A 9 22.20 -1.43 18.36
N LEU A 10 21.93 -0.13 18.30
CA LEU A 10 20.59 0.40 18.04
C LEU A 10 20.14 0.19 16.58
N ALA A 11 21.08 0.18 15.64
CA ALA A 11 20.78 0.01 14.22
C ALA A 11 20.34 -1.44 13.87
N ILE A 12 20.81 -2.44 14.62
CA ILE A 12 20.51 -3.86 14.36
C ILE A 12 19.14 -4.30 14.88
N ALA A 13 18.52 -3.55 15.79
CA ALA A 13 17.20 -3.86 16.34
C ALA A 13 16.03 -3.52 15.37
N GLY A 14 16.31 -2.86 14.24
CA GLY A 14 15.31 -2.50 13.22
C GLY A 14 14.99 -3.61 12.22
N CYS A 15 15.77 -4.70 12.17
CA CYS A 15 15.49 -5.86 11.32
C CYS A 15 14.73 -6.92 12.13
N SER A 16 13.42 -6.73 12.34
CA SER A 16 12.55 -7.81 12.80
C SER A 16 11.91 -8.50 11.59
N GLU A 17 12.34 -9.72 11.29
CA GLU A 17 11.60 -10.62 10.41
C GLU A 17 10.37 -11.14 11.17
N SER A 18 9.17 -10.94 10.61
CA SER A 18 7.92 -11.38 11.25
C SER A 18 7.85 -12.91 11.24
N PRO A 19 7.66 -13.59 12.38
CA PRO A 19 7.56 -15.05 12.42
C PRO A 19 6.31 -15.52 11.66
N GLN A 20 6.51 -16.20 10.53
CA GLN A 20 5.44 -16.91 9.82
C GLN A 20 5.20 -18.26 10.50
N THR A 21 4.33 -18.27 11.51
CA THR A 21 3.93 -19.50 12.19
C THR A 21 2.83 -20.19 11.38
N GLY A 22 3.19 -21.18 10.56
CA GLY A 22 2.22 -22.01 9.82
C GLY A 22 2.79 -23.03 8.83
N ARG A 23 3.66 -23.92 9.32
CA ARG A 23 3.85 -25.34 8.90
C ARG A 23 2.51 -26.03 8.53
N ASP A 24 2.33 -27.03 7.65
CA ASP A 24 3.20 -27.99 6.94
C ASP A 24 2.45 -28.51 5.69
N GLY A 25 3.16 -28.73 4.59
CA GLY A 25 2.60 -29.29 3.35
C GLY A 25 2.52 -30.82 3.38
N ASN A 26 1.39 -31.37 3.82
CA ASN A 26 0.87 -32.68 3.43
C ASN A 26 -0.49 -32.89 4.11
N THR A 27 -1.56 -32.42 3.48
CA THR A 27 -2.91 -32.91 3.74
C THR A 27 -3.71 -32.77 2.45
N THR A 28 -4.17 -33.92 1.98
CA THR A 28 -5.20 -34.21 0.99
C THR A 28 -5.90 -32.99 0.40
N ARG A 29 -5.77 -32.83 -0.92
CA ARG A 29 -6.54 -31.91 -1.77
C ARG A 29 -8.03 -32.31 -1.71
N GLN A 30 -8.72 -31.90 -0.65
CA GLN A 30 -10.16 -31.71 -0.70
C GLN A 30 -10.38 -30.34 -1.33
N ALA A 31 -10.99 -30.36 -2.51
CA ALA A 31 -11.48 -29.18 -3.20
C ALA A 31 -12.69 -28.62 -2.44
N GLU A 32 -12.44 -28.08 -1.25
CA GLU A 32 -13.30 -27.05 -0.68
C GLU A 32 -12.93 -25.79 -1.48
N THR A 33 -13.89 -25.24 -2.22
CA THR A 33 -13.78 -23.86 -2.66
C THR A 33 -13.79 -23.01 -1.40
N GLU A 34 -12.60 -22.85 -0.80
CA GLU A 34 -12.39 -21.92 0.29
C GLU A 34 -12.71 -20.56 -0.30
N ARG A 35 -13.90 -20.05 0.05
CA ARG A 35 -14.29 -18.68 -0.21
C ARG A 35 -13.15 -17.85 0.36
N LEU A 36 -12.33 -17.28 -0.53
CA LEU A 36 -11.33 -16.28 -0.16
C LEU A 36 -12.00 -15.36 0.87
N PRO A 37 -11.37 -15.12 2.04
CA PRO A 37 -11.98 -14.29 3.06
C PRO A 37 -12.44 -13.02 2.36
N VAL A 38 -13.75 -12.76 2.42
CA VAL A 38 -14.31 -11.50 1.92
C VAL A 38 -13.60 -10.45 2.75
N TYR A 39 -12.53 -9.89 2.18
CA TYR A 39 -11.75 -8.87 2.83
C TYR A 39 -12.71 -7.69 2.90
N GLN A 40 -13.38 -7.58 4.04
CA GLN A 40 -14.24 -6.44 4.32
C GLN A 40 -13.38 -5.22 4.07
N ARG A 41 -13.94 -4.23 3.36
CA ARG A 41 -13.22 -2.98 3.11
C ARG A 41 -12.75 -2.46 4.47
N TRP A 42 -11.45 -2.25 4.61
CA TRP A 42 -10.84 -1.84 5.88
C TRP A 42 -11.31 -0.44 6.32
N TYR A 43 -11.87 0.33 5.38
CA TYR A 43 -12.38 1.68 5.57
C TYR A 43 -13.91 1.73 5.60
N LYS A 44 -14.41 2.67 6.41
CA LYS A 44 -15.81 3.07 6.45
C LYS A 44 -16.13 4.08 5.34
N ARG A 45 -17.41 4.23 5.01
CA ARG A 45 -17.90 5.18 4.00
C ARG A 45 -17.46 6.62 4.31
N GLU A 46 -17.51 7.02 5.58
CA GLU A 46 -17.14 8.37 6.02
C GLU A 46 -15.66 8.68 5.70
N GLN A 47 -14.79 7.66 5.72
CA GLN A 47 -13.39 7.81 5.35
C GLN A 47 -13.24 8.03 3.83
N THR A 48 -14.04 7.33 3.02
CA THR A 48 -14.06 7.54 1.56
C THR A 48 -14.58 8.92 1.20
N GLU A 49 -15.62 9.41 1.89
CA GLU A 49 -16.18 10.74 1.66
C GLU A 49 -15.19 11.85 2.04
N LEU A 50 -14.56 11.74 3.21
CA LEU A 50 -13.50 12.66 3.62
C LEU A 50 -12.31 12.61 2.65
N GLY A 51 -11.90 11.40 2.25
CA GLY A 51 -10.84 11.21 1.26
C GLY A 51 -11.16 11.86 -0.08
N GLY A 52 -12.42 11.82 -0.53
CA GLY A 52 -12.89 12.51 -1.72
C GLY A 52 -12.70 14.03 -1.64
N LEU A 53 -13.03 14.65 -0.51
CA LEU A 53 -12.81 16.09 -0.31
C LEU A 53 -11.33 16.46 -0.38
N LEU A 54 -10.48 15.69 0.30
CA LEU A 54 -9.03 15.89 0.28
C LEU A 54 -8.45 15.67 -1.13
N PHE A 55 -8.93 14.66 -1.84
CA PHE A 55 -8.51 14.38 -3.22
C PHE A 55 -8.79 15.56 -4.14
N GLN A 56 -9.99 16.15 -4.07
CA GLN A 56 -10.33 17.31 -4.89
C GLN A 56 -9.47 18.54 -4.54
N GLN A 57 -9.13 18.72 -3.27
CA GLN A 57 -8.34 19.88 -2.83
C GLN A 57 -6.85 19.76 -3.16
N HIS A 58 -6.29 18.55 -3.20
CA HIS A 58 -4.84 18.37 -3.22
C HIS A 58 -4.32 17.47 -4.35
N CYS A 59 -5.11 16.49 -4.78
CA CYS A 59 -4.66 15.44 -5.68
C CYS A 59 -5.12 15.65 -7.12
N ALA A 60 -6.33 16.20 -7.30
CA ALA A 60 -6.98 16.38 -8.60
C ALA A 60 -6.17 17.27 -9.56
N VAL A 61 -5.28 18.13 -9.04
CA VAL A 61 -4.37 18.96 -9.85
C VAL A 61 -3.45 18.14 -10.75
N CYS A 62 -3.05 16.93 -10.31
CA CYS A 62 -2.22 16.01 -11.10
C CYS A 62 -2.99 14.77 -11.56
N HIS A 63 -3.96 14.30 -10.76
CA HIS A 63 -4.67 13.05 -11.01
C HIS A 63 -6.04 13.23 -11.70
N LYS A 64 -6.37 14.48 -12.10
CA LYS A 64 -7.65 14.90 -12.68
C LYS A 64 -8.82 14.81 -11.69
N ALA A 65 -9.87 15.59 -11.97
CA ALA A 65 -11.04 15.71 -11.10
C ALA A 65 -11.83 14.40 -10.96
N ASP A 66 -11.80 13.54 -11.99
CA ASP A 66 -12.47 12.24 -12.04
C ASP A 66 -11.58 11.08 -11.56
N ALA A 67 -10.37 11.39 -11.07
CA ALA A 67 -9.36 10.42 -10.66
C ALA A 67 -8.91 9.43 -11.77
N SER A 68 -9.15 9.76 -13.04
CA SER A 68 -8.71 8.92 -14.16
C SER A 68 -7.18 8.94 -14.35
N GLY A 69 -6.51 9.96 -13.82
CA GLY A 69 -5.08 10.19 -14.01
C GLY A 69 -4.73 10.57 -15.46
N THR A 70 -3.47 10.93 -15.68
CA THR A 70 -2.96 11.25 -17.02
C THR A 70 -2.27 10.03 -17.63
N PRO A 71 -2.78 9.47 -18.75
CA PRO A 71 -2.06 8.47 -19.52
C PRO A 71 -0.72 9.03 -19.99
N ASN A 72 0.34 8.23 -19.94
CA ASN A 72 1.69 8.65 -20.36
C ASN A 72 2.15 9.95 -19.67
N TRP A 73 1.81 10.19 -18.39
CA TRP A 73 2.17 11.40 -17.63
C TRP A 73 3.67 11.77 -17.60
N LYS A 74 4.55 10.89 -18.09
CA LYS A 74 5.98 11.15 -18.28
C LYS A 74 6.31 11.88 -19.58
N GLU A 75 5.34 11.99 -20.48
CA GLU A 75 5.43 12.62 -21.77
C GLU A 75 4.45 13.78 -21.81
N THR A 76 4.83 14.83 -22.51
CA THR A 76 3.92 15.97 -22.77
C THR A 76 3.28 15.80 -24.14
N ASP A 77 2.08 16.31 -24.30
CA ASP A 77 1.41 16.43 -25.59
C ASP A 77 2.18 17.38 -26.53
N ALA A 78 1.72 17.50 -27.78
CA ALA A 78 2.35 18.38 -28.77
C ALA A 78 2.37 19.87 -28.37
N ALA A 79 1.56 20.28 -27.38
CA ALA A 79 1.53 21.62 -26.83
C ALA A 79 2.34 21.77 -25.53
N GLY A 80 3.07 20.73 -25.10
CA GLY A 80 3.89 20.73 -23.89
C GLY A 80 3.11 20.56 -22.60
N LYS A 81 1.86 20.07 -22.65
CA LYS A 81 1.00 19.85 -21.48
C LYS A 81 0.89 18.36 -21.14
N LEU A 82 0.56 18.06 -19.89
CA LEU A 82 0.19 16.71 -19.42
C LEU A 82 -1.28 16.42 -19.75
#